data_AF-A0A059FUY2-F1
#
_entry.id   AF-A0A059FUY2-F1
#
_cell.length_a   1.000
_cell.length_b   1.000
_cell.length_c   1.000
_cell.angle_alpha   90.00
_cell.angle_beta   90.00
_cell.angle_gamma   90.00
#
_symmetry.space_group_name_H-M   'P 1'
#
loop_
_entity.id
_entity.type
_entity.pdbx_description
1 polymer ?
#
loop_
_entity_poly.entity_id
_entity_poly.type
_entity_poly.pdbx_seq_one_letter_code
_entity_poly.pdbx_strand_id
1 'polypeptide(L)' 'MRKIVASLVLLAFIAVWIFVAATVGSATSAWPRWTLPLFYIVAGFGWILPIRPLFRWMNSGPQPEVDD' A
#
# COMPACT_ATOMS: atom_id res chain seq x y z
N MET A 1 -18.99 -9.00 -4.67
CA MET A 1 -18.66 -7.55 -4.62
C MET A 1 -17.42 -7.21 -3.77
N ARG A 2 -17.15 -7.90 -2.64
CA ARG A 2 -15.96 -7.67 -1.78
C ARG A 2 -14.61 -7.59 -2.52
N LYS A 3 -14.39 -8.44 -3.52
CA LYS A 3 -13.16 -8.44 -4.34
C LYS A 3 -12.97 -7.16 -5.16
N ILE A 4 -14.04 -6.61 -5.74
CA ILE A 4 -13.99 -5.36 -6.54
C ILE A 4 -13.71 -4.16 -5.63
N VAL A 5 -14.34 -4.11 -4.45
CA VAL A 5 -14.09 -3.07 -3.46
C VAL A 5 -12.64 -3.13 -2.98
N ALA A 6 -12.09 -4.34 -2.74
CA ALA A 6 -10.68 -4.50 -2.38
C ALA A 6 -9.74 -3.95 -3.47
N SER A 7 -10.02 -4.26 -4.75
CA SER A 7 -9.25 -3.74 -5.87
C SER A 7 -9.31 -2.22 -6.00
N LEU A 8 -10.50 -1.63 -5.83
CA LEU A 8 -10.67 -0.17 -5.87
C LEU A 8 -9.93 0.52 -4.72
N VAL A 9 -10.01 -0.02 -3.51
CA VAL A 9 -9.28 0.51 -2.34
C VAL A 9 -7.78 0.43 -2.56
N LEU A 10 -7.29 -0.69 -3.10
CA LEU A 10 -5.87 -0.85 -3.43
C LEU A 10 -5.41 0.16 -4.49
N LEU A 11 -6.19 0.33 -5.56
CA LEU A 11 -5.89 1.30 -6.62
C LEU A 11 -5.86 2.74 -6.09
N ALA A 12 -6.87 3.12 -5.31
CA ALA A 12 -6.92 4.44 -4.67
C ALA A 12 -5.73 4.65 -3.72
N PHE A 13 -5.40 3.64 -2.92
CA PHE A 13 -4.24 3.69 -2.02
C PHE A 13 -2.94 3.87 -2.79
N ILE A 14 -2.70 3.07 -3.85
CA ILE A 14 -1.49 3.16 -4.66
C ILE A 14 -1.41 4.54 -5.34
N ALA A 15 -2.53 5.06 -5.86
CA ALA A 15 -2.56 6.40 -6.46
C ALA A 15 -2.16 7.49 -5.45
N VAL A 16 -2.72 7.45 -4.24
CA VAL A 16 -2.35 8.38 -3.15
C VAL A 16 -0.88 8.19 -2.74
N TRP A 17 -0.40 6.96 -2.63
CA TRP A 17 0.99 6.68 -2.27
C TRP A 17 1.98 7.20 -3.31
N ILE A 18 1.72 6.98 -4.59
CA ILE A 18 2.55 7.50 -5.69
C ILE A 18 2.56 9.03 -5.66
N PHE A 19 1.40 9.66 -5.44
CA PHE A 19 1.31 11.11 -5.34
C PHE A 19 2.17 11.64 -4.18
N VAL A 20 2.01 11.08 -2.98
CA VAL A 20 2.81 11.46 -1.80
C VAL A 20 4.30 11.23 -2.04
N ALA A 21 4.68 10.06 -2.57
CA ALA A 21 6.07 9.74 -2.86
C ALA A 21 6.67 10.67 -3.92
N ALA A 22 5.91 11.05 -4.96
CA ALA A 22 6.38 11.99 -5.98
C ALA A 22 6.54 13.41 -5.40
N THR A 23 5.61 13.87 -4.57
CA THR A 23 5.68 15.18 -3.91
C THR A 23 6.83 15.25 -2.91
N VAL A 24 7.03 14.21 -2.10
CA VAL A 24 8.17 14.16 -1.16
C VAL A 24 9.48 14.00 -1.94
N GLY A 25 9.47 13.18 -2.99
CA GLY A 25 10.60 12.97 -3.90
C GLY A 25 11.06 14.25 -4.57
N SER A 26 10.15 15.12 -5.02
CA SER A 26 10.53 16.41 -5.63
C SER A 26 11.19 17.36 -4.63
N ALA A 27 10.83 17.28 -3.35
CA ALA A 27 11.47 18.05 -2.28
C ALA A 27 12.87 17.53 -1.90
N THR A 28 13.26 16.32 -2.32
CA THR A 28 14.58 15.74 -1.96
C THR A 28 15.77 16.45 -2.61
N SER A 29 15.55 17.29 -3.63
CA SER A 29 16.64 18.04 -4.28
C SER A 29 17.37 19.00 -3.34
N ALA A 30 16.70 19.47 -2.28
CA ALA A 30 17.28 20.33 -1.25
C ALA A 30 17.87 19.57 -0.06
N TRP A 31 17.78 18.24 -0.04
CA TRP A 31 18.16 17.43 1.12
C TRP A 31 19.60 16.92 1.07
N PRO A 32 20.20 16.59 2.24
CA PRO A 32 21.52 15.95 2.31
C PRO A 32 21.54 14.62 1.55
N ARG A 33 22.67 14.28 0.90
CA ARG A 33 22.81 13.04 0.10
C ARG A 33 22.48 11.74 0.85
N TRP A 34 22.56 11.74 2.18
CA TRP A 34 22.28 10.58 3.03
C TRP A 34 20.80 10.30 3.25
N THR A 35 19.91 11.28 3.05
CA THR A 35 18.46 11.07 3.21
C THR A 35 17.82 10.44 1.97
N LEU A 36 18.47 10.53 0.80
CA LEU A 36 18.03 9.85 -0.43
C LEU A 36 17.82 8.34 -0.24
N PRO A 37 18.83 7.56 0.21
CA PRO A 37 18.67 6.11 0.38
C PRO A 37 17.60 5.78 1.44
N LEU A 38 17.52 6.54 2.53
CA LEU A 38 16.50 6.35 3.55
C LEU A 38 15.09 6.59 2.98
N PHE A 39 14.91 7.64 2.19
CA PHE A 39 13.66 7.93 1.50
C PHE A 39 13.27 6.78 0.56
N TYR A 40 14.20 6.25 -0.25
CA TYR A 40 13.89 5.14 -1.16
C TYR A 40 13.56 3.84 -0.42
N ILE A 41 14.19 3.57 0.72
CA ILE A 41 13.82 2.44 1.59
C ILE A 41 12.39 2.62 2.09
N VAL A 42 12.05 3.77 2.65
CA VAL A 42 10.69 4.03 3.17
C VAL A 42 9.66 4.03 2.05
N ALA A 43 9.96 4.64 0.90
CA ALA A 43 9.08 4.63 -0.27
C ALA A 43 8.87 3.21 -0.81
N GLY A 44 9.91 2.37 -0.76
CA GLY A 44 9.90 0.98 -1.23
C GLY A 44 9.36 -0.05 -0.22
N PHE A 45 9.35 0.22 1.08
CA PHE A 45 8.79 -0.68 2.09
C PHE A 45 7.47 -0.19 2.68
N GLY A 46 7.16 1.11 2.60
CA GLY A 46 5.96 1.71 3.16
C GLY A 46 4.66 1.20 2.52
N TRP A 47 4.69 0.86 1.24
CA TRP A 47 3.53 0.34 0.52
C TRP A 47 3.18 -1.12 0.85
N ILE A 48 3.97 -1.82 1.69
CA ILE A 48 3.70 -3.21 2.11
C ILE A 48 2.65 -3.29 3.24
N LEU A 49 2.56 -2.26 4.08
CA LEU A 49 1.60 -2.17 5.20
C LEU A 49 0.11 -2.40 4.83
N PRO A 50 -0.43 -1.86 3.74
CA PRO A 50 -1.84 -1.99 3.38
C PRO A 50 -2.21 -3.36 2.83
N ILE A 51 -1.23 -4.14 2.35
CA ILE A 51 -1.47 -5.43 1.69
C ILE A 51 -2.00 -6.45 2.71
N ARG A 52 -1.39 -6.53 3.89
CA ARG A 52 -1.76 -7.51 4.92
C ARG A 52 -3.23 -7.40 5.40
N PRO A 53 -3.76 -6.22 5.79
CA PRO A 53 -5.16 -6.09 6.20
C PRO A 53 -6.11 -6.29 5.03
N LEU A 54 -5.75 -5.84 3.82
CA LEU A 54 -6.58 -6.02 2.63
C LEU A 54 -6.76 -7.50 2.29
N PHE A 55 -5.67 -8.27 2.30
CA PHE A 55 -5.71 -9.71 2.07
C PHE A 55 -6.54 -10.44 3.13
N ARG A 56 -6.39 -10.07 4.41
CA ARG A 56 -7.21 -10.63 5.50
C ARG A 56 -8.69 -10.34 5.26
N TRP A 57 -9.04 -9.12 4.88
CA TRP A 57 -10.43 -8.74 4.60
C TRP A 57 -11.01 -9.49 3.40
N MET A 58 -10.20 -9.72 2.36
CA MET A 58 -10.59 -10.48 1.17
C MET A 58 -10.83 -11.97 1.48
N ASN A 59 -10.04 -12.55 2.39
CA ASN A 59 -10.12 -13.96 2.76
C ASN A 59 -11.09 -14.25 3.92
N SER A 60 -11.63 -13.22 4.58
CA SER A 60 -12.64 -13.34 5.65
C SER A 60 -14.05 -13.59 5.10
N GLY A 61 -14.18 -14.28 3.97
CA GLY A 61 -15.48 -14.77 3.48
C GLY A 61 -15.94 -15.98 4.32
N PRO A 62 -17.25 -16.23 4.46
CA PRO A 62 -17.74 -17.40 5.18
C PRO A 62 -17.07 -18.65 4.61
N GLN A 63 -16.36 -19.41 5.45
CA GLN A 63 -16.01 -20.78 5.11
C GLN A 63 -17.35 -21.50 4.91
N PRO A 64 -17.58 -22.23 3.81
CA PRO A 64 -18.70 -23.16 3.77
C PRO A 64 -18.49 -24.09 4.97
N GLU A 65 -19.43 -24.03 5.91
CA GLU A 65 -19.54 -25.02 6.97
C GLU A 65 -19.60 -26.37 6.25
N VAL A 66 -18.52 -27.15 6.39
CA VAL A 66 -18.50 -28.53 5.93
C VAL A 66 -19.39 -29.24 6.95
N ASP A 67 -20.67 -29.37 6.61
CA ASP A 67 -21.60 -30.25 7.32
C ASP A 67 -21.10 -31.69 7.12
N ASP A 68 -20.33 -32.18 8.09
CA ASP A 68 -19.95 -33.59 8.24
C ASP A 68 -21.13 -34.44 8.77
#